data_AF-A0A936TL29-F1
#
_entry.id   AF-A0A936TL29-F1
#
_cell.length_a   1.000
_cell.length_b   1.000
_cell.length_c   1.000
_cell.angle_alpha   90.00
_cell.angle_beta   90.00
_cell.angle_gamma   90.00
#
_symmetry.space_group_name_H-M   'P 1'
#
loop_
_entity.id
_entity.type
_entity.pdbx_description
1 polymer ?
#
loop_
_entity_poly.entity_id
_entity_poly.type
_entity_poly.pdbx_seq_one_letter_code
_entity_poly.pdbx_strand_id
1 'polypeptide(L)'
;MVTLDENMIAGLREDYTKAPISEQDRVMLDYVVQLTKDATRLAPQDHDKLRAAGFDDKAILQITLIASWFNYINRVADALGVGRGKKEDWYPPE
;
A
#
# COMPACT_ATOMS: atom_id res chain seq x y z
N MET A 1 -9.63 13.17 -1.42
CA MET A 1 -11.01 12.63 -1.56
C MET A 1 -10.87 11.13 -1.41
N VAL A 2 -11.41 10.53 -0.34
CA VAL A 2 -11.45 9.07 -0.23
C VAL A 2 -12.46 8.59 -1.27
N THR A 3 -12.03 7.75 -2.20
CA THR A 3 -12.88 7.20 -3.26
C THR A 3 -13.98 6.37 -2.60
N LEU A 4 -15.24 6.75 -2.82
CA LEU A 4 -16.43 6.01 -2.37
C LEU A 4 -16.91 5.00 -3.43
N ASP A 5 -16.02 4.61 -4.36
CA ASP A 5 -16.31 3.62 -5.39
C ASP A 5 -16.06 2.21 -4.87
N GLU A 6 -17.15 1.51 -4.57
CA GLU A 6 -17.11 0.14 -4.04
C GLU A 6 -16.46 -0.86 -5.01
N ASN A 7 -16.60 -0.67 -6.33
CA ASN A 7 -16.01 -1.58 -7.31
C ASN A 7 -14.49 -1.42 -7.35
N MET A 8 -14.01 -0.17 -7.25
CA MET A 8 -12.57 0.09 -7.15
C MET A 8 -11.99 -0.49 -5.85
N ILE A 9 -12.68 -0.30 -4.73
CA ILE A 9 -12.27 -0.85 -3.42
C ILE A 9 -12.21 -2.38 -3.47
N ALA A 10 -13.24 -3.03 -4.00
CA ALA A 10 -13.30 -4.47 -4.14
C ALA A 10 -12.14 -5.00 -5.01
N GLY A 11 -11.92 -4.36 -6.17
CA GLY A 11 -10.83 -4.70 -7.08
C GLY A 11 -9.45 -4.58 -6.42
N LEU A 12 -9.19 -3.48 -5.71
CA LEU A 12 -7.92 -3.29 -5.00
C LEU A 12 -7.69 -4.32 -3.89
N ARG A 13 -8.77 -4.76 -3.21
CA ARG A 13 -8.69 -5.74 -2.13
C ARG A 13 -8.42 -7.16 -2.63
N GLU A 14 -9.00 -7.54 -3.76
CA GLU A 14 -8.82 -8.87 -4.33
C GLU A 14 -7.55 -8.98 -5.16
N ASP A 15 -7.40 -8.10 -6.14
CA ASP A 15 -6.31 -8.11 -7.12
C ASP A 15 -6.20 -6.73 -7.79
N TYR A 16 -5.30 -5.89 -7.27
CA TYR A 16 -5.10 -4.53 -7.79
C TYR A 16 -4.74 -4.50 -9.29
N THR A 17 -4.20 -5.61 -9.84
CA THR A 17 -3.86 -5.69 -11.27
C THR A 17 -5.09 -5.75 -12.18
N LYS A 18 -6.28 -6.01 -11.61
CA LYS A 18 -7.57 -6.03 -12.31
C LYS A 18 -8.49 -4.88 -11.89
N ALA A 19 -8.07 -4.07 -10.92
CA ALA A 19 -8.86 -2.94 -10.45
C ALA A 19 -9.02 -1.86 -11.54
N PRO A 20 -10.16 -1.15 -11.59
CA PRO A 20 -10.40 -0.05 -12.52
C PRO A 20 -9.65 1.23 -12.05
N ILE A 21 -8.33 1.18 -12.09
CA ILE A 21 -7.43 2.27 -11.67
C ILE A 21 -6.71 2.89 -12.85
N SER A 22 -6.18 4.11 -12.65
CA SER A 22 -5.36 4.76 -13.66
C SER A 22 -4.04 4.02 -13.89
N GLU A 23 -3.41 4.23 -15.05
CA GLU A 23 -2.08 3.69 -15.31
C GLU A 23 -1.04 4.25 -14.33
N GLN A 24 -1.19 5.51 -13.92
CA GLN A 24 -0.34 6.14 -12.92
C GLN A 24 -0.44 5.41 -11.57
N ASP A 25 -1.65 5.09 -11.11
CA ASP A 25 -1.87 4.33 -9.87
C ASP A 25 -1.33 2.90 -9.99
N ARG A 26 -1.48 2.26 -11.14
CA ARG A 26 -0.95 0.91 -11.39
C ARG A 26 0.57 0.89 -11.24
N VAL A 27 1.28 1.81 -11.88
CA VAL A 27 2.76 1.91 -11.77
C VAL A 27 3.20 2.17 -10.33
N MET A 28 2.48 3.02 -9.59
CA MET A 28 2.71 3.23 -8.15
C MET A 28 2.53 1.93 -7.35
N LEU A 29 1.44 1.19 -7.59
CA LEU A 29 1.15 -0.04 -6.85
C LEU A 29 2.14 -1.16 -7.19
N ASP A 30 2.60 -1.28 -8.44
CA ASP A 30 3.63 -2.23 -8.83
C ASP A 30 4.95 -2.00 -8.06
N TYR A 31 5.36 -0.74 -7.95
CA TYR A 31 6.50 -0.35 -7.11
C TYR A 31 6.30 -0.72 -5.64
N VAL A 32 5.14 -0.39 -5.06
CA VAL A 32 4.81 -0.68 -3.65
C VAL A 32 4.77 -2.18 -3.37
N VAL A 33 4.29 -2.99 -4.31
CA VAL A 33 4.29 -4.45 -4.20
C VAL A 33 5.71 -4.99 -4.17
N GLN A 34 6.59 -4.51 -5.05
CA GLN A 34 8.01 -4.92 -5.04
C GLN A 34 8.70 -4.48 -3.76
N LEU A 35 8.49 -3.24 -3.30
CA LEU A 35 9.01 -2.71 -2.03
C LEU A 35 8.60 -3.58 -0.84
N THR A 36 7.35 -4.05 -0.84
CA THR A 36 6.79 -4.88 0.24
C THR A 36 7.30 -6.30 0.23
N LYS A 37 7.48 -6.89 -0.95
CA LYS A 37 8.02 -8.26 -1.11
C LYS A 37 9.52 -8.30 -0.84
N ASP A 38 10.27 -7.41 -1.48
CA ASP A 38 11.72 -7.33 -1.37
C ASP A 38 12.23 -5.97 -1.88
N ALA A 39 12.44 -5.04 -0.93
CA ALA A 39 12.97 -3.72 -1.20
C ALA A 39 14.40 -3.74 -1.79
N THR A 40 15.18 -4.79 -1.54
CA THR A 40 16.59 -4.87 -1.98
C THR A 40 16.73 -5.08 -3.48
N ARG A 41 15.63 -5.47 -4.15
CA ARG A 41 15.55 -5.67 -5.60
C ARG A 41 15.13 -4.42 -6.37
N LEU A 42 14.76 -3.35 -5.67
CA LEU A 42 14.45 -2.08 -6.32
C LEU A 42 15.73 -1.46 -6.87
N ALA A 43 15.63 -0.92 -8.08
CA ALA A 43 16.73 -0.29 -8.78
C ALA A 43 16.35 1.13 -9.25
N PRO A 44 17.32 1.97 -9.68
CA PRO A 44 17.02 3.31 -10.20
C PRO A 44 15.93 3.32 -11.29
N GLN A 45 15.87 2.28 -12.12
CA GLN A 45 14.89 2.14 -13.20
C GLN A 45 13.44 2.07 -12.69
N ASP A 46 13.20 1.60 -11.46
CA ASP A 46 11.86 1.57 -10.90
C ASP A 46 11.38 2.97 -10.51
N HIS A 47 12.31 3.83 -10.06
CA HIS A 47 12.02 5.26 -9.86
C HIS A 47 11.82 5.98 -11.18
N ASP A 48 12.55 5.61 -12.24
CA ASP A 48 12.37 6.19 -13.57
C ASP A 48 10.98 5.88 -14.14
N LYS A 49 10.44 4.67 -13.91
CA LYS A 49 9.05 4.33 -14.27
C LYS A 49 8.04 5.22 -13.54
N LEU A 50 8.25 5.47 -12.25
CA LEU A 50 7.39 6.37 -11.47
C LEU A 50 7.44 7.81 -12.02
N ARG A 51 8.64 8.29 -12.37
CA ARG A 51 8.80 9.61 -13.01
C ARG A 51 8.11 9.68 -14.36
N ALA A 52 8.23 8.64 -15.18
CA ALA A 52 7.55 8.54 -16.47
C ALA A 52 6.01 8.52 -16.32
N ALA A 53 5.51 7.97 -15.21
CA ALA A 53 4.09 8.02 -14.84
C ALA A 53 3.65 9.38 -14.24
N GLY A 54 4.55 10.36 -14.11
CA GLY A 54 4.24 11.71 -13.65
C GLY A 54 4.45 11.99 -12.16
N PHE A 55 5.08 11.08 -11.41
CA PHE A 55 5.46 11.34 -10.02
C PHE A 55 6.78 12.12 -9.95
N ASP A 56 6.83 13.18 -9.14
CA ASP A 56 8.08 13.85 -8.79
C ASP A 56 8.82 13.11 -7.67
N ASP A 57 10.08 13.49 -7.41
CA ASP A 57 10.91 12.83 -6.39
C ASP A 57 10.30 12.93 -4.98
N LYS A 58 9.55 14.00 -4.70
CA LYS A 58 8.84 14.17 -3.42
C LYS A 58 7.71 13.15 -3.30
N ALA A 59 6.93 12.95 -4.35
CA ALA A 59 5.87 11.95 -4.40
C ALA A 59 6.44 10.53 -4.28
N ILE A 60 7.55 10.23 -4.99
CA ILE A 60 8.25 8.94 -4.87
C ILE A 60 8.69 8.68 -3.43
N LEU A 61 9.27 9.68 -2.77
CA LEU A 61 9.63 9.60 -1.35
C LEU A 61 8.39 9.32 -0.48
N GLN A 62 7.27 10.03 -0.71
CA GLN A 62 6.04 9.82 0.06
C GLN A 62 5.45 8.43 -0.14
N ILE A 63 5.38 7.94 -1.38
CA ILE A 63 4.96 6.56 -1.71
C ILE A 63 5.79 5.55 -0.91
N THR A 64 7.12 5.71 -0.94
CA THR A 64 8.06 4.83 -0.25
C THR A 64 7.86 4.85 1.26
N LEU A 65 7.74 6.04 1.85
CA LEU A 65 7.58 6.21 3.30
C LEU A 65 6.26 5.63 3.81
N ILE A 66 5.15 5.90 3.11
CA ILE A 66 3.82 5.40 3.50
C ILE A 66 3.80 3.88 3.42
N ALA A 67 4.24 3.29 2.30
CA ALA A 67 4.29 1.85 2.14
C ALA A 67 5.19 1.18 3.20
N SER A 68 6.36 1.76 3.47
CA SER A 68 7.30 1.25 4.48
C SER A 68 6.72 1.32 5.90
N TRP A 69 5.99 2.40 6.22
CA TRP A 69 5.30 2.52 7.50
C TRP A 69 4.26 1.43 7.71
N PHE A 70 3.43 1.14 6.70
CA PHE A 70 2.48 0.03 6.76
C PHE A 70 3.17 -1.33 6.92
N ASN A 71 4.28 -1.53 6.21
CA ASN A 71 5.09 -2.74 6.36
C ASN A 71 5.61 -2.92 7.80
N TYR A 72 6.07 -1.84 8.44
CA TYR A 72 6.50 -1.88 9.83
C TYR A 72 5.33 -2.15 10.79
N ILE A 73 4.25 -1.37 10.72
CA ILE A 73 3.16 -1.44 11.70
C ILE A 73 2.35 -2.75 11.58
N ASN A 74 2.21 -3.31 10.37
CA ASN A 74 1.57 -4.61 10.18
C ASN A 74 2.32 -5.72 10.92
N ARG A 75 3.66 -5.69 10.88
CA ARG A 75 4.50 -6.66 11.62
C ARG A 75 4.35 -6.50 13.13
N VAL A 76 4.26 -5.27 13.62
CA VAL A 76 4.01 -4.99 15.05
C VAL A 76 2.64 -5.50 15.46
N ALA A 77 1.61 -5.19 14.69
CA ALA A 77 0.24 -5.64 14.94
C ALA A 77 0.12 -7.17 14.96
N ASP A 78 0.73 -7.84 13.98
CA ASP A 78 0.76 -9.30 13.89
C ASP A 78 1.51 -9.95 15.06
N ALA A 79 2.64 -9.37 15.48
CA ALA A 79 3.45 -9.87 16.60
C ALA A 79 2.73 -9.72 17.94
N LEU A 80 1.93 -8.66 18.10
CA LEU A 80 1.16 -8.39 19.33
C LEU A 80 -0.25 -9.01 19.31
N GLY A 81 -0.65 -9.68 18.23
CA GLY A 81 -1.97 -10.32 18.11
C GLY A 81 -3.13 -9.35 17.97
N VAL A 82 -2.87 -8.14 17.46
CA VAL A 82 -3.91 -7.12 17.22
C VAL A 82 -4.99 -7.68 16.30
N GLY A 83 -6.27 -7.54 16.70
CA GLY A 83 -7.41 -8.02 15.93
C GLY A 83 -7.66 -9.53 15.96
N ARG A 84 -6.87 -10.30 16.72
CA ARG A 84 -7.08 -11.76 16.94
C ARG A 84 -7.79 -12.08 18.26
N GLY A 85 -8.01 -11.08 19.10
CA GLY A 85 -8.81 -11.19 20.34
C GLY A 85 -10.31 -11.05 20.09
N LYS A 86 -11.12 -11.19 21.14
CA LYS A 86 -12.56 -10.90 21.04
C LYS A 86 -12.76 -9.40 20.85
N LYS A 87 -13.87 -8.99 20.24
CA LYS A 87 -14.14 -7.56 19.97
C LYS A 87 -14.15 -6.74 21.27
N GLU A 88 -14.60 -7.34 22.36
CA GLU A 88 -14.67 -6.74 23.69
C GLU A 88 -13.28 -6.49 24.31
N ASP A 89 -12.24 -7.21 23.87
CA ASP A 89 -10.85 -7.02 24.32
C ASP A 89 -10.24 -5.73 23.76
N TRP A 90 -10.73 -5.29 22.60
CA TRP A 90 -10.22 -4.11 21.86
C TRP A 90 -11.17 -2.91 21.95
N TYR A 91 -12.46 -3.17 22.16
CA TYR A 91 -13.52 -2.19 22.36
C TYR A 91 -14.36 -2.65 23.56
N PRO A 92 -13.88 -2.44 24.79
CA PRO A 92 -14.69 -2.70 25.98
C PRO A 92 -15.93 -1.81 25.93
N PRO A 93 -17.14 -2.34 26.25
CA PRO A 93 -18.29 -1.49 26.48
C PRO A 93 -18.00 -0.52 27.63
N GLU A 94 -18.41 0.73 27.50
CA GLU A 94 -18.38 1.72 28.60
C GLU A 94 -19.16 1.23 29.81
#